data_AF-A0A147F1V7-F1
#
_entry.id   AF-A0A147F1V7-F1
#
_cell.length_a   1.000
_cell.length_b   1.000
_cell.length_c   1.000
_cell.angle_alpha   90.00
_cell.angle_beta   90.00
_cell.angle_gamma   90.00
#
_symmetry.space_group_name_H-M   'P 1'
#
loop_
_entity.id
_entity.type
_entity.pdbx_description
1 polymer ?
#
loop_
_entity_poly.entity_id
_entity_poly.type
_entity_poly.pdbx_seq_one_letter_code
_entity_poly.pdbx_strand_id
1 'polypeptide(L)'
;RRVPATRHTFNDVADSDAALVSLERMPTRVQMTGDRVRVEGLVTFAQLAPVIEAEGRALHNLGSLPHISVAGATATGTHGSGIRNGNLSSAVRAVEIMDAEGRTHRIDETHAWFPAAALSIGALGVVTAVELQTEPTYRVTQQAYTGVAWDDIVADPKRVFGGARSVSIFTTWGDPAHDLVWAKSDDGAPDWVGELGGRPVGDDIHLGRIRTVDNTTPRGTAGPWHTRLPHFRADA
;
A
#
# COMPACT_ATOMS: atom_id res chain seq x y z
N ARG A 1 -18.68 -13.44 -14.18
CA ARG A 1 -18.26 -13.93 -12.84
C ARG A 1 -17.26 -12.93 -12.29
N ARG A 2 -17.32 -12.63 -10.99
CA ARG A 2 -16.39 -11.70 -10.31
C ARG A 2 -15.71 -12.40 -9.14
N VAL A 3 -14.58 -11.87 -8.70
CA VAL A 3 -13.84 -12.39 -7.55
C VAL A 3 -13.91 -11.36 -6.42
N PRO A 4 -14.73 -11.58 -5.37
CA PRO A 4 -14.62 -10.80 -4.16
C PRO A 4 -13.33 -11.22 -3.45
N ALA A 5 -12.32 -10.35 -3.48
CA ALA A 5 -11.07 -10.58 -2.75
C ALA A 5 -11.28 -10.25 -1.26
N THR A 6 -10.46 -9.37 -0.69
CA THR A 6 -10.58 -8.89 0.70
C THR A 6 -11.72 -7.89 0.93
N ARG A 7 -12.59 -7.69 -0.08
CA ARG A 7 -13.82 -6.87 -0.02
C ARG A 7 -13.57 -5.41 0.42
N HIS A 8 -12.41 -4.86 0.05
CA HIS A 8 -12.01 -3.49 0.36
C HIS A 8 -12.19 -2.53 -0.83
N THR A 9 -13.33 -2.65 -1.51
CA THR A 9 -13.77 -1.77 -2.60
C THR A 9 -15.08 -1.11 -2.22
N PHE A 10 -15.28 0.14 -2.61
CA PHE A 10 -16.44 0.96 -2.22
C PHE A 10 -17.27 1.37 -3.46
N ASN A 11 -17.26 0.51 -4.47
CA ASN A 11 -18.00 0.63 -5.72
C ASN A 11 -18.37 -0.77 -6.24
N ASP A 12 -19.07 -0.81 -7.36
CA ASP A 12 -19.70 -2.02 -7.90
C ASP A 12 -18.72 -2.91 -8.69
N VAL A 13 -17.40 -2.72 -8.56
CA VAL A 13 -16.39 -3.44 -9.37
C VAL A 13 -16.45 -4.96 -9.17
N ALA A 14 -16.83 -5.39 -7.97
CA ALA A 14 -16.98 -6.80 -7.61
C ALA A 14 -18.42 -7.33 -7.79
N ASP A 15 -19.37 -6.46 -8.12
CA ASP A 15 -20.78 -6.84 -8.24
C ASP A 15 -21.04 -7.58 -9.54
N SER A 16 -21.95 -8.55 -9.48
CA SER A 16 -22.31 -9.38 -10.62
C SER A 16 -23.67 -10.04 -10.44
N ASP A 17 -24.49 -10.03 -11.48
CA ASP A 17 -25.69 -10.88 -11.59
C ASP A 17 -25.33 -12.35 -11.86
N ALA A 18 -24.05 -12.63 -12.16
CA ALA A 18 -23.51 -13.98 -12.31
C ALA A 18 -22.83 -14.45 -11.01
N ALA A 19 -22.32 -15.68 -11.01
CA ALA A 19 -21.63 -16.23 -9.84
C ALA A 19 -20.39 -15.42 -9.44
N LEU A 20 -20.23 -15.26 -8.12
CA LEU A 20 -18.99 -14.83 -7.48
C LEU A 20 -18.09 -16.06 -7.24
N VAL A 21 -16.80 -15.92 -7.52
CA VAL A 21 -15.79 -16.97 -7.36
C VAL A 21 -14.90 -16.60 -6.18
N SER A 22 -14.93 -17.39 -5.12
CA SER A 22 -14.01 -17.26 -3.98
C SER A 22 -12.72 -18.02 -4.25
N LEU A 23 -11.59 -17.41 -3.90
CA LEU A 23 -10.27 -18.02 -3.93
C LEU A 23 -9.81 -18.50 -2.53
N GLU A 24 -10.67 -18.46 -1.51
CA GLU A 24 -10.32 -18.76 -0.11
C GLU A 24 -9.79 -20.19 0.11
N ARG A 25 -10.07 -21.10 -0.83
CA ARG A 25 -9.57 -22.49 -0.80
C ARG A 25 -8.28 -22.69 -1.60
N MET A 26 -7.77 -21.66 -2.26
CA MET A 26 -6.44 -21.72 -2.87
C MET A 26 -5.35 -21.77 -1.80
N PRO A 27 -4.19 -22.35 -2.08
CA PRO A 27 -3.04 -22.27 -1.18
C PRO A 27 -2.66 -20.81 -0.89
N THR A 28 -2.20 -20.55 0.32
CA THR A 28 -1.51 -19.30 0.65
C THR A 28 -0.01 -19.54 0.48
N ARG A 29 0.55 -19.13 -0.66
CA ARG A 29 1.99 -19.32 -0.96
C ARG A 29 2.63 -18.00 -1.33
N VAL A 30 3.83 -17.80 -0.78
CA VAL A 30 4.76 -16.69 -1.08
C VAL A 30 6.07 -17.34 -1.48
N GLN A 31 6.56 -17.06 -2.69
CA GLN A 31 7.72 -17.73 -3.26
C GLN A 31 8.69 -16.70 -3.81
N MET A 32 9.90 -16.65 -3.25
CA MET A 32 10.97 -15.80 -3.75
C MET A 32 11.69 -16.44 -4.93
N THR A 33 12.13 -15.63 -5.89
CA THR A 33 13.06 -16.01 -6.96
C THR A 33 13.92 -14.80 -7.27
N GLY A 34 15.15 -14.79 -6.74
CA GLY A 34 16.05 -13.64 -6.86
C GLY A 34 15.44 -12.39 -6.22
N ASP A 35 15.26 -11.34 -7.02
CA ASP A 35 14.67 -10.05 -6.62
C ASP A 35 13.15 -9.97 -6.84
N ARG A 36 12.50 -11.11 -7.15
CA ARG A 36 11.05 -11.18 -7.37
C ARG A 36 10.36 -12.07 -6.35
N VAL A 37 9.09 -11.77 -6.10
CA VAL A 37 8.21 -12.57 -5.25
C VAL A 37 6.92 -12.91 -5.99
N ARG A 38 6.58 -14.19 -6.05
CA ARG A 38 5.28 -14.68 -6.52
C ARG A 38 4.37 -14.94 -5.33
N VAL A 39 3.13 -14.47 -5.41
CA VAL A 39 2.09 -14.69 -4.41
C VAL A 39 0.79 -15.19 -5.03
N GLU A 40 0.09 -16.06 -4.31
CA GLU A 40 -1.27 -16.49 -4.69
C GLU A 40 -2.29 -15.34 -4.48
N GLY A 41 -3.42 -15.39 -5.21
CA GLY A 41 -4.31 -14.24 -5.41
C GLY A 41 -4.93 -13.63 -4.15
N LEU A 42 -5.08 -14.40 -3.06
CA LEU A 42 -5.59 -13.90 -1.78
C LEU A 42 -4.53 -13.64 -0.71
N VAL A 43 -3.25 -13.84 -1.02
CA VAL A 43 -2.18 -13.43 -0.10
C VAL A 43 -2.33 -11.93 0.17
N THR A 44 -2.36 -11.56 1.45
CA THR A 44 -2.43 -10.16 1.92
C THR A 44 -1.04 -9.56 2.09
N PHE A 45 -0.92 -8.24 2.12
CA PHE A 45 0.35 -7.60 2.47
C PHE A 45 0.84 -7.95 3.88
N ALA A 46 -0.08 -8.18 4.83
CA ALA A 46 0.22 -8.66 6.18
C ALA A 46 0.92 -10.03 6.17
N GLN A 47 0.56 -10.92 5.24
CA GLN A 47 1.19 -12.23 5.07
C GLN A 47 2.48 -12.15 4.24
N LEU A 48 2.50 -11.32 3.19
CA LEU A 48 3.63 -11.18 2.27
C LEU A 48 4.83 -10.48 2.92
N ALA A 49 4.60 -9.34 3.58
CA ALA A 49 5.67 -8.42 3.92
C ALA A 49 6.70 -9.00 4.92
N PRO A 50 6.30 -9.73 5.98
CA PRO A 50 7.27 -10.36 6.89
C PRO A 50 8.14 -11.41 6.19
N VAL A 51 7.59 -12.13 5.19
CA VAL A 51 8.33 -13.15 4.44
C VAL A 51 9.42 -12.51 3.61
N ILE A 52 9.12 -11.45 2.84
CA ILE A 52 10.14 -10.81 2.01
C ILE A 52 11.15 -9.99 2.84
N GLU A 53 10.72 -9.45 3.98
CA GLU A 53 11.63 -8.80 4.93
C GLU A 53 12.67 -9.78 5.46
N ALA A 54 12.28 -11.00 5.82
CA ALA A 54 13.19 -12.05 6.30
C ALA A 54 14.24 -12.43 5.25
N GLU A 55 13.95 -12.21 3.97
CA GLU A 55 14.85 -12.42 2.83
C GLU A 55 15.68 -11.16 2.49
N GLY A 56 15.62 -10.12 3.33
CA GLY A 56 16.35 -8.87 3.14
C GLY A 56 15.79 -8.01 2.01
N ARG A 57 14.50 -8.17 1.68
CA ARG A 57 13.80 -7.49 0.59
C ARG A 57 12.62 -6.66 1.09
N ALA A 58 12.18 -5.73 0.26
CA ALA A 58 11.04 -4.88 0.52
C ALA A 58 10.23 -4.60 -0.76
N LEU A 59 9.00 -4.11 -0.60
CA LEU A 59 8.29 -3.42 -1.67
C LEU A 59 8.61 -1.93 -1.61
N HIS A 60 8.56 -1.25 -2.75
CA HIS A 60 8.81 0.19 -2.85
C HIS A 60 7.75 1.04 -2.14
N ASN A 61 6.54 0.50 -1.94
CA ASN A 61 5.40 1.20 -1.35
C ASN A 61 4.40 0.21 -0.70
N LEU A 62 3.50 0.73 0.14
CA LEU A 62 2.37 -0.02 0.72
C LEU A 62 1.13 0.88 0.85
N GLY A 63 -0.05 0.26 0.76
CA GLY A 63 -1.30 0.92 1.17
C GLY A 63 -1.39 1.12 2.69
N SER A 64 -2.41 1.86 3.13
CA SER A 64 -2.63 2.17 4.55
C SER A 64 -2.93 0.95 5.42
N LEU A 65 -3.61 -0.06 4.85
CA LEU A 65 -4.05 -1.29 5.50
C LEU A 65 -3.32 -2.51 4.93
N PRO A 66 -2.59 -3.29 5.75
CA PRO A 66 -1.86 -4.46 5.27
C PRO A 66 -2.77 -5.68 5.02
N HIS A 67 -4.02 -5.65 5.48
CA HIS A 67 -4.99 -6.74 5.38
C HIS A 67 -5.60 -6.93 3.97
N ILE A 68 -5.19 -6.11 3.01
CA ILE A 68 -5.72 -6.14 1.64
C ILE A 68 -4.92 -7.18 0.82
N SER A 69 -5.64 -7.96 0.02
CA SER A 69 -5.07 -8.94 -0.93
C SER A 69 -4.20 -8.25 -1.98
N VAL A 70 -3.02 -8.80 -2.25
CA VAL A 70 -2.06 -8.27 -3.22
C VAL A 70 -2.69 -8.16 -4.61
N ALA A 71 -3.33 -9.24 -5.11
CA ALA A 71 -3.93 -9.23 -6.44
C ALA A 71 -5.06 -8.19 -6.60
N GLY A 72 -5.93 -8.06 -5.58
CA GLY A 72 -6.98 -7.04 -5.59
C GLY A 72 -6.42 -5.61 -5.55
N ALA A 73 -5.37 -5.39 -4.77
CA ALA A 73 -4.72 -4.09 -4.66
C ALA A 73 -4.03 -3.66 -5.96
N THR A 74 -3.29 -4.56 -6.61
CA THR A 74 -2.65 -4.27 -7.89
C THR A 74 -3.66 -4.15 -9.03
N ALA A 75 -4.74 -4.94 -9.03
CA ALA A 75 -5.77 -4.85 -10.06
C ALA A 75 -6.50 -3.50 -10.08
N THR A 76 -6.53 -2.77 -8.97
CA THR A 76 -7.27 -1.51 -8.80
C THR A 76 -6.37 -0.27 -8.70
N GLY A 77 -5.05 -0.42 -8.86
CA GLY A 77 -4.12 0.71 -8.80
C GLY A 77 -3.90 1.26 -7.39
N THR A 78 -4.04 0.42 -6.35
CA THR A 78 -3.79 0.81 -4.95
C THR A 78 -2.39 1.43 -4.83
N HIS A 79 -2.27 2.52 -4.08
CA HIS A 79 -1.01 3.21 -3.85
C HIS A 79 -0.87 3.63 -2.38
N GLY A 80 0.39 3.80 -1.95
CA GLY A 80 0.69 4.55 -0.73
C GLY A 80 0.87 6.03 -1.06
N SER A 81 1.85 6.67 -0.42
CA SER A 81 2.26 8.05 -0.73
C SER A 81 3.74 8.12 -1.08
N GLY A 82 4.19 9.30 -1.52
CA GLY A 82 5.57 9.60 -1.92
C GLY A 82 5.68 9.93 -3.39
N ILE A 83 6.25 11.08 -3.72
CA ILE A 83 6.33 11.60 -5.10
C ILE A 83 7.18 10.72 -6.04
N ARG A 84 8.06 9.89 -5.47
CA ARG A 84 8.94 8.96 -6.20
C ARG A 84 8.39 7.53 -6.22
N ASN A 85 7.29 7.26 -5.53
CA ASN A 85 6.77 5.90 -5.37
C ASN A 85 5.60 5.68 -6.34
N GLY A 86 5.75 4.71 -7.24
CA GLY A 86 4.63 4.25 -8.07
C GLY A 86 3.51 3.61 -7.24
N ASN A 87 2.36 3.38 -7.87
CA ASN A 87 1.32 2.53 -7.31
C ASN A 87 1.83 1.07 -7.16
N LEU A 88 1.07 0.21 -6.49
CA LEU A 88 1.50 -1.18 -6.26
C LEU A 88 1.52 -2.01 -7.56
N SER A 89 0.73 -1.62 -8.57
CA SER A 89 0.73 -2.24 -9.89
C SER A 89 2.07 -2.04 -10.63
N SER A 90 2.82 -0.97 -10.34
CA SER A 90 4.13 -0.73 -10.99
C SER A 90 5.22 -1.73 -10.55
N ALA A 91 5.02 -2.43 -9.44
CA ALA A 91 5.88 -3.53 -9.02
C ALA A 91 5.53 -4.84 -9.74
N VAL A 92 4.37 -4.98 -10.38
CA VAL A 92 4.00 -6.23 -11.05
C VAL A 92 5.00 -6.55 -12.18
N ARG A 93 5.34 -7.82 -12.32
CA ARG A 93 6.20 -8.36 -13.39
C ARG A 93 5.56 -9.52 -14.15
N ALA A 94 4.63 -10.22 -13.52
CA ALA A 94 3.76 -11.17 -14.19
C ALA A 94 2.44 -11.33 -13.43
N VAL A 95 1.40 -11.75 -14.15
CA VAL A 95 0.12 -12.17 -13.58
C VAL A 95 -0.27 -13.53 -14.15
N GLU A 96 -0.82 -14.39 -13.30
CA GLU A 96 -1.44 -15.65 -13.71
C GLU A 96 -2.95 -15.48 -13.67
N ILE A 97 -3.59 -15.70 -14.81
CA ILE A 97 -5.02 -15.43 -15.02
C ILE A 97 -5.69 -16.70 -15.55
N MET A 98 -6.76 -17.12 -14.89
CA MET A 98 -7.68 -18.14 -15.41
C MET A 98 -8.77 -17.48 -16.25
N ASP A 99 -8.87 -17.89 -17.52
CA ASP A 99 -9.84 -17.38 -18.50
C ASP A 99 -11.26 -17.96 -18.30
N ALA A 100 -12.18 -17.60 -19.19
CA ALA A 100 -13.57 -18.06 -19.13
C ALA A 100 -13.73 -19.56 -19.44
N GLU A 101 -12.77 -20.16 -20.14
CA GLU A 101 -12.71 -21.60 -20.44
C GLU A 101 -12.02 -22.40 -19.32
N GLY A 102 -11.52 -21.73 -18.28
CA GLY A 102 -10.81 -22.36 -17.17
C GLY A 102 -9.34 -22.67 -17.45
N ARG A 103 -8.75 -22.08 -18.50
CA ARG A 103 -7.33 -22.22 -18.82
C ARG A 103 -6.53 -21.12 -18.14
N THR A 104 -5.37 -21.47 -17.61
CA THR A 104 -4.46 -20.52 -16.97
C THR A 104 -3.44 -19.97 -17.97
N HIS A 105 -3.29 -18.65 -17.96
CA HIS A 105 -2.34 -17.89 -18.77
C HIS A 105 -1.39 -17.14 -17.86
N ARG A 106 -0.09 -17.17 -18.17
CA ARG A 106 0.89 -16.27 -17.55
C ARG A 106 1.13 -15.11 -18.51
N ILE A 107 0.87 -13.89 -18.06
CA ILE A 107 1.14 -12.65 -18.80
C ILE A 107 2.25 -11.91 -18.06
N ASP A 108 3.44 -11.83 -18.65
CA ASP A 108 4.59 -11.11 -18.13
C ASP A 108 4.98 -9.93 -19.02
N GLU A 109 6.02 -9.19 -18.61
CA GLU A 109 6.53 -8.00 -19.29
C GLU A 109 6.83 -8.15 -20.80
N THR A 110 7.03 -9.37 -21.29
CA THR A 110 7.26 -9.64 -22.72
C THR A 110 5.97 -9.74 -23.54
N HIS A 111 4.82 -9.88 -22.87
CA HIS A 111 3.52 -10.03 -23.52
C HIS A 111 2.88 -8.68 -23.83
N ALA A 112 2.32 -8.51 -25.04
CA ALA A 112 1.70 -7.27 -25.49
C ALA A 112 0.50 -6.76 -24.65
N TRP A 113 -0.04 -7.60 -23.75
CA TRP A 113 -1.19 -7.27 -22.89
C TRP A 113 -0.78 -6.92 -21.47
N PHE A 114 0.51 -7.04 -21.15
CA PHE A 114 1.01 -6.83 -19.80
C PHE A 114 0.62 -5.49 -19.18
N PRO A 115 0.69 -4.33 -19.88
CA PRO A 115 0.27 -3.07 -19.30
C PRO A 115 -1.19 -3.07 -18.82
N ALA A 116 -2.08 -3.76 -19.54
CA ALA A 116 -3.48 -3.92 -19.16
C ALA A 116 -3.68 -5.01 -18.10
N ALA A 117 -2.81 -6.02 -18.06
CA ALA A 117 -2.93 -7.15 -17.15
C ALA A 117 -2.50 -6.81 -15.71
N ALA A 118 -1.48 -5.96 -15.56
CA ALA A 118 -0.98 -5.52 -14.25
C ALA A 118 -2.00 -4.71 -13.43
N LEU A 119 -2.86 -3.94 -14.12
CA LEU A 119 -3.95 -3.15 -13.54
C LEU A 119 -5.21 -3.35 -14.40
N SER A 120 -5.89 -4.47 -14.16
CA SER A 120 -6.94 -4.98 -15.05
C SER A 120 -8.36 -4.75 -14.55
N ILE A 121 -8.54 -4.16 -13.36
CA ILE A 121 -9.83 -4.03 -12.66
C ILE A 121 -10.63 -5.36 -12.58
N GLY A 122 -9.93 -6.50 -12.64
CA GLY A 122 -10.54 -7.83 -12.67
C GLY A 122 -11.31 -8.16 -13.96
N ALA A 123 -11.01 -7.50 -15.08
CA ALA A 123 -11.72 -7.67 -16.35
C ALA A 123 -11.17 -8.78 -17.25
N LEU A 124 -9.92 -9.23 -17.04
CA LEU A 124 -9.26 -10.19 -17.93
C LEU A 124 -9.42 -11.66 -17.50
N GLY A 125 -10.01 -11.91 -16.34
CA GLY A 125 -10.20 -13.25 -15.78
C GLY A 125 -9.93 -13.28 -14.28
N VAL A 126 -9.83 -14.49 -13.73
CA VAL A 126 -9.53 -14.71 -12.31
C VAL A 126 -8.02 -14.66 -12.12
N VAL A 127 -7.50 -13.65 -11.44
CA VAL A 127 -6.07 -13.56 -11.10
C VAL A 127 -5.77 -14.58 -9.99
N THR A 128 -5.08 -15.66 -10.33
CA THR A 128 -4.72 -16.73 -9.41
C THR A 128 -3.40 -16.45 -8.70
N ALA A 129 -2.48 -15.72 -9.34
CA ALA A 129 -1.22 -15.30 -8.73
C ALA A 129 -0.65 -14.03 -9.37
N VAL A 130 0.21 -13.34 -8.62
CA VAL A 130 0.92 -12.13 -9.06
C VAL A 130 2.39 -12.26 -8.69
N GLU A 131 3.28 -11.87 -9.62
CA GLU A 131 4.70 -11.71 -9.38
C GLU A 131 5.05 -10.22 -9.25
N LEU A 132 5.75 -9.86 -8.19
CA LEU A 132 6.18 -8.49 -7.89
C LEU A 132 7.71 -8.38 -7.90
N GLN A 133 8.21 -7.28 -8.42
CA GLN A 133 9.55 -6.79 -8.19
C GLN A 133 9.69 -6.33 -6.74
N THR A 134 10.78 -6.76 -6.10
CA THR A 134 11.19 -6.26 -4.78
C THR A 134 12.45 -5.40 -4.90
N GLU A 135 12.78 -4.66 -3.85
CA GLU A 135 14.04 -3.92 -3.68
C GLU A 135 14.77 -4.39 -2.41
N PRO A 136 16.05 -4.03 -2.19
CA PRO A 136 16.70 -4.29 -0.90
C PRO A 136 15.89 -3.71 0.27
N THR A 137 15.85 -4.42 1.40
CA THR A 137 15.12 -3.93 2.57
C THR A 137 15.66 -2.58 3.07
N TYR A 138 14.77 -1.80 3.67
CA TYR A 138 15.05 -0.49 4.22
C TYR A 138 14.28 -0.27 5.52
N ARG A 139 14.81 0.64 6.32
CA ARG A 139 14.22 1.08 7.58
C ARG A 139 13.54 2.42 7.36
N VAL A 140 12.46 2.64 8.10
CA VAL A 140 11.67 3.87 8.04
C VAL A 140 11.39 4.34 9.46
N THR A 141 11.48 5.65 9.68
CA THR A 141 10.94 6.31 10.86
C THR A 141 9.67 7.04 10.47
N GLN A 142 8.56 6.75 11.16
CA GLN A 142 7.31 7.47 10.99
C GLN A 142 7.16 8.50 12.11
N GLN A 143 6.83 9.73 11.76
CA GLN A 143 6.46 10.76 12.72
C GLN A 143 5.17 11.45 12.24
N ALA A 144 4.31 11.81 13.20
CA ALA A 144 3.13 12.61 12.94
C ALA A 144 3.30 13.99 13.59
N TYR A 145 2.75 15.00 12.93
CA TYR A 145 2.80 16.40 13.33
C TYR A 145 1.43 17.05 13.18
N THR A 146 1.18 18.13 13.91
CA THR A 146 0.02 19.02 13.74
C THR A 146 0.47 20.48 13.63
N GLY A 147 -0.42 21.36 13.19
CA GLY A 147 -0.18 22.82 13.16
C GLY A 147 0.49 23.35 11.88
N VAL A 148 0.72 22.49 10.88
CA VAL A 148 1.12 22.95 9.54
C VAL A 148 -0.11 23.53 8.84
N ALA A 149 -0.05 24.80 8.44
CA ALA A 149 -1.18 25.45 7.79
C ALA A 149 -1.42 24.93 6.37
N TRP A 150 -2.68 24.91 5.94
CA TRP A 150 -3.04 24.50 4.58
C TRP A 150 -2.39 25.40 3.52
N ASP A 151 -2.31 26.71 3.78
CA ASP A 151 -1.67 27.69 2.89
C ASP A 151 -0.19 27.37 2.65
N ASP A 152 0.54 26.92 3.68
CA ASP A 152 1.94 26.50 3.55
C ASP A 152 2.08 25.22 2.71
N ILE A 153 1.13 24.28 2.86
CA ILE A 153 1.11 23.03 2.09
C ILE A 153 0.89 23.32 0.60
N VAL A 154 -0.06 24.18 0.25
CA VAL A 154 -0.40 24.46 -1.14
C VAL A 154 0.55 25.46 -1.80
N ALA A 155 1.27 26.27 -1.02
CA ALA A 155 2.29 27.17 -1.54
C ALA A 155 3.45 26.41 -2.20
N ASP A 156 3.88 25.29 -1.61
CA ASP A 156 4.92 24.41 -2.20
C ASP A 156 4.65 22.91 -1.93
N PRO A 157 3.68 22.32 -2.64
CA PRO A 157 3.30 20.93 -2.43
C PRO A 157 4.43 19.96 -2.81
N LYS A 158 5.32 20.35 -3.73
CA LYS A 158 6.45 19.50 -4.14
C LYS A 158 7.48 19.38 -3.01
N ARG A 159 7.79 20.48 -2.33
CA ARG A 159 8.64 20.44 -1.13
C ARG A 159 8.01 19.58 -0.04
N VAL A 160 6.73 19.78 0.25
CA VAL A 160 6.02 19.02 1.30
C VAL A 160 5.99 17.53 1.00
N PHE A 161 5.42 17.11 -0.14
CA PHE A 161 5.32 15.68 -0.47
C PHE A 161 6.66 15.05 -0.86
N GLY A 162 7.67 15.85 -1.21
CA GLY A 162 9.03 15.41 -1.50
C GLY A 162 9.96 15.36 -0.28
N GLY A 163 9.55 15.92 0.85
CA GLY A 163 10.37 16.08 2.05
C GLY A 163 10.59 14.80 2.88
N ALA A 164 9.97 13.69 2.49
CA ALA A 164 10.20 12.37 3.07
C ALA A 164 9.99 11.27 2.02
N ARG A 165 10.24 10.00 2.36
CA ARG A 165 9.89 8.87 1.47
C ARG A 165 8.39 8.83 1.19
N SER A 166 7.58 9.09 2.21
CA SER A 166 6.13 9.11 2.11
C SER A 166 5.56 10.16 3.07
N VAL A 167 4.67 11.01 2.56
CA VAL A 167 4.00 12.07 3.32
C VAL A 167 2.49 11.93 3.15
N SER A 168 1.74 11.82 4.24
CA SER A 168 0.27 11.83 4.23
C SER A 168 -0.23 13.05 4.97
N ILE A 169 -1.24 13.72 4.43
CA ILE A 169 -1.90 14.86 5.07
C ILE A 169 -3.33 14.43 5.35
N PHE A 170 -3.75 14.56 6.60
CA PHE A 170 -5.11 14.29 7.05
C PHE A 170 -5.71 15.60 7.50
N THR A 171 -6.83 15.99 6.89
CA THR A 171 -7.50 17.25 7.22
C THR A 171 -8.96 17.02 7.58
N THR A 172 -9.45 17.84 8.50
CA THR A 172 -10.89 17.99 8.76
C THR A 172 -11.55 19.04 7.87
N TRP A 173 -10.76 19.71 7.01
CA TRP A 173 -11.13 20.91 6.25
C TRP A 173 -11.56 22.07 7.15
N GLY A 174 -11.05 22.10 8.39
CA GLY A 174 -11.38 23.07 9.43
C GLY A 174 -10.12 23.72 10.00
N ASP A 175 -10.04 23.75 11.33
CA ASP A 175 -8.88 24.30 12.04
C ASP A 175 -7.63 23.40 11.86
N PRO A 176 -6.51 23.92 11.31
CA PRO A 176 -5.26 23.18 11.13
C PRO A 176 -4.68 22.54 12.40
N ALA A 177 -5.08 23.00 13.60
CA ALA A 177 -4.71 22.36 14.86
C ALA A 177 -5.25 20.91 15.00
N HIS A 178 -6.22 20.52 14.17
CA HIS A 178 -6.77 19.16 14.12
C HIS A 178 -6.26 18.36 12.92
N ASP A 179 -5.47 18.99 12.05
CA ASP A 179 -4.92 18.36 10.87
C ASP A 179 -3.58 17.70 11.22
N LEU A 180 -3.28 16.61 10.51
CA LEU A 180 -2.09 15.81 10.73
C LEU A 180 -1.24 15.72 9.48
N VAL A 181 0.06 15.95 9.63
CA VAL A 181 1.08 15.63 8.64
C VAL A 181 1.84 14.41 9.15
N TRP A 182 1.72 13.29 8.45
CA TRP A 182 2.53 12.10 8.71
C TRP A 182 3.68 12.05 7.74
N ALA A 183 4.90 12.12 8.24
CA ALA A 183 6.12 11.99 7.46
C ALA A 183 6.81 10.68 7.80
N LYS A 184 7.16 9.92 6.76
CA LYS A 184 7.83 8.63 6.83
C LYS A 184 9.14 8.74 6.09
N SER A 185 10.24 8.74 6.82
CA SER A 185 11.59 9.04 6.31
C SER A 185 12.50 7.84 6.48
N ASP A 186 13.46 7.68 5.57
CA ASP A 186 14.50 6.66 5.68
C ASP A 186 15.46 6.98 6.84
N ASP A 187 15.73 8.27 7.04
CA ASP A 187 16.65 8.78 8.07
C ASP A 187 15.95 9.79 8.99
N GLY A 188 15.74 9.40 10.26
CA GLY A 188 15.30 10.32 11.32
C GLY A 188 13.97 11.05 11.08
N ALA A 189 13.71 12.06 11.91
CA ALA A 189 12.56 12.94 11.77
C ALA A 189 12.90 14.11 10.82
N PRO A 190 12.05 14.45 9.84
CA PRO A 190 12.38 15.50 8.88
C PRO A 190 12.17 16.91 9.43
N ASP A 191 13.19 17.77 9.32
CA ASP A 191 13.19 19.15 9.84
C ASP A 191 12.16 20.06 9.14
N TRP A 192 11.86 19.82 7.86
CA TRP A 192 10.98 20.68 7.06
C TRP A 192 9.59 20.84 7.67
N VAL A 193 9.10 19.85 8.44
CA VAL A 193 7.77 19.94 9.05
C VAL A 193 7.76 21.01 10.15
N GLY A 194 8.86 21.11 10.91
CA GLY A 194 9.03 22.13 11.94
C GLY A 194 9.22 23.54 11.37
N GLU A 195 9.89 23.65 10.21
CA GLU A 195 10.03 24.92 9.47
C GLU A 195 8.67 25.50 9.05
N LEU A 196 7.67 24.64 8.83
CA LEU A 196 6.28 25.03 8.51
C LEU A 196 5.39 25.12 9.77
N GLY A 197 5.99 25.27 10.96
CA GLY A 197 5.26 25.41 12.22
C GLY A 197 4.71 24.10 12.80
N GLY A 198 4.98 22.97 12.15
CA GLY A 198 4.51 21.66 12.58
C GLY A 198 5.15 21.21 13.89
N ARG A 199 4.35 20.57 14.75
CA ARG A 199 4.76 20.09 16.08
C ARG A 199 4.46 18.60 16.21
N PRO A 200 5.40 17.77 16.72
CA PRO A 200 5.16 16.35 16.91
C PRO A 200 3.91 16.08 17.75
N VAL A 201 3.07 15.15 17.31
CA VAL A 201 1.98 14.61 18.13
C VAL A 201 2.43 13.32 18.82
N GLY A 202 1.93 13.12 20.04
CA GLY A 202 2.19 11.93 20.84
C GLY A 202 1.42 10.70 20.34
N ASP A 203 1.16 9.75 21.25
CA ASP A 203 0.54 8.47 20.89
C ASP A 203 -0.97 8.55 20.63
N ASP A 204 -1.68 9.47 21.29
CA ASP A 204 -3.13 9.67 21.11
C ASP A 204 -3.39 10.60 19.91
N ILE A 205 -3.72 9.99 18.77
CA ILE A 205 -3.98 10.69 17.51
C ILE A 205 -5.39 10.40 17.02
N HIS A 206 -5.95 11.39 16.33
CA HIS A 206 -7.26 11.32 15.69
C HIS A 206 -7.11 11.49 14.19
N LEU A 207 -7.42 10.45 13.41
CA LEU A 207 -7.53 10.56 11.96
C LEU A 207 -8.94 11.06 11.64
N GLY A 208 -9.09 12.39 11.61
CA GLY A 208 -10.40 13.04 11.52
C GLY A 208 -11.24 12.77 12.78
N ARG A 209 -12.41 12.13 12.63
CA ARG A 209 -13.29 11.76 13.76
C ARG A 209 -12.96 10.39 14.36
N ILE A 210 -12.01 9.66 13.80
CA ILE A 210 -11.65 8.32 14.24
C ILE A 210 -10.52 8.43 15.26
N ARG A 211 -10.79 8.05 16.50
CA ARG A 211 -9.73 7.88 17.50
C ARG A 211 -8.99 6.59 17.19
N THR A 212 -7.72 6.70 16.83
CA THR A 212 -6.87 5.56 16.49
C THR A 212 -6.05 5.18 17.71
N VAL A 213 -6.70 4.54 18.69
CA VAL A 213 -5.99 4.00 19.85
C VAL A 213 -5.53 2.59 19.52
N ASP A 214 -4.24 2.32 19.68
CA ASP A 214 -3.64 0.98 19.63
C ASP A 214 -3.80 0.20 18.32
N ASN A 215 -4.12 0.85 17.21
CA ASN A 215 -4.19 0.19 15.89
C ASN A 215 -3.24 0.78 14.85
N THR A 216 -2.53 1.87 15.16
CA THR A 216 -1.59 2.52 14.22
C THR A 216 -0.17 2.02 14.35
N THR A 217 0.60 2.12 13.26
CA THR A 217 2.02 1.77 13.25
C THR A 217 2.85 2.62 14.22
N PRO A 218 3.89 2.04 14.86
CA PRO A 218 4.73 2.77 15.82
C PRO A 218 5.38 4.02 15.21
N ARG A 219 5.50 5.07 16.02
CA ARG A 219 6.10 6.36 15.64
C ARG A 219 7.40 6.63 16.39
N GLY A 220 8.18 7.60 15.92
CA GLY A 220 9.40 8.11 16.58
C GLY A 220 10.60 7.17 16.56
N THR A 221 10.45 5.91 16.14
CA THR A 221 11.54 4.93 16.08
C THR A 221 11.67 4.30 14.70
N ALA A 222 12.92 4.15 14.23
CA ALA A 222 13.20 3.45 13.00
C ALA A 222 12.82 1.96 13.12
N GLY A 223 12.18 1.41 12.11
CA GLY A 223 11.84 -0.01 12.02
C GLY A 223 11.73 -0.50 10.58
N PRO A 224 11.52 -1.80 10.36
CA PRO A 224 11.29 -2.36 9.03
C PRO A 224 10.17 -1.63 8.29
N TRP A 225 10.37 -1.35 7.01
CA TRP A 225 9.42 -0.66 6.12
C TRP A 225 7.96 -1.10 6.31
N HIS A 226 7.69 -2.40 6.37
CA HIS A 226 6.33 -2.96 6.45
C HIS A 226 5.62 -2.72 7.79
N THR A 227 6.37 -2.34 8.83
CA THR A 227 5.83 -1.98 10.16
C THR A 227 5.70 -0.47 10.36
N ARG A 228 6.01 0.32 9.33
CA ARG A 228 6.10 1.79 9.39
C ARG A 228 5.37 2.48 8.24
N LEU A 229 5.39 1.91 7.04
CA LEU A 229 4.73 2.45 5.85
C LEU A 229 3.20 2.33 5.87
N PRO A 230 2.57 1.26 6.39
CA PRO A 230 1.13 1.27 6.60
C PRO A 230 0.72 2.30 7.66
N HIS A 231 -0.53 2.75 7.65
CA HIS A 231 -1.08 3.56 8.74
C HIS A 231 -1.47 2.68 9.93
N PHE A 232 -1.98 1.48 9.65
CA PHE A 232 -2.45 0.52 10.65
C PHE A 232 -1.51 -0.68 10.78
N ARG A 233 -1.43 -1.24 11.99
CA ARG A 233 -0.63 -2.45 12.24
C ARG A 233 -1.29 -3.67 11.57
N ALA A 234 -0.48 -4.69 11.28
CA ALA A 234 -0.95 -5.95 10.71
C ALA A 234 -1.56 -6.91 11.75
N ASP A 235 -1.40 -6.62 13.04
CA ASP A 235 -1.88 -7.40 14.18
C ASP A 235 -3.04 -6.72 14.92
N ALA A 236 -3.51 -5.59 14.40
CA ALA A 236 -4.59 -4.78 14.98
C ALA A 236 -5.99 -5.27 14.55
#